data_AF-A0A4R3H4H1-F1
#
_entry.id   AF-A0A4R3H4H1-F1
#
_cell.length_a   1.000
_cell.length_b   1.000
_cell.length_c   1.000
_cell.angle_alpha   90.00
_cell.angle_beta   90.00
_cell.angle_gamma   90.00
#
_symmetry.space_group_name_H-M   'P 1'
#
loop_
_entity.id
_entity.type
_entity.pdbx_description
1 polymer ?
#
loop_
_entity_poly.entity_id
_entity_poly.type
_entity_poly.pdbx_seq_one_letter_code
_entity_poly.pdbx_strand_id
1 'polypeptide(L)'
;MPVSDPALSFAQFGEVLQAGQAALRAKAPRMAGLEGAREVLVYTYGTRGKDLALQLRAAGIGCVIYDNGAAARAGAEADGFEVTRDLGLDLPLIVAAGQNQIEILSELTREACSLAEGLYALDLRNSYGPARAFSDGVADAAEALFAVYRDLDPGCRQPFLEVLQYRASLDVRHLAHRRPVGEMWRPPVADLRIESFCDIGAYDGDSLAAAKAVFPELARSLTIEPSEAMAPVIAATADRLGVRNRNFVGAAWSHPTRLDARLIFNGMLVIEENTAGDIRTDTLDALAGDETYDYVKMDVEGSEAAVIAGGAETLRRARCIAAASYHLPDDLVAVPAQLRRAVEDETGETWRLAFGHYSQVFDDSIFYLHRAEPAA
;
A
#
# COMPACT_ATOMS: atom_id res chain seq x y z
N MET A 1 -19.05 11.85 -23.14
CA MET A 1 -17.92 12.18 -24.03
C MET A 1 -16.67 11.67 -23.34
N PRO A 2 -15.78 10.91 -24.00
CA PRO A 2 -14.50 10.60 -23.37
C PRO A 2 -13.76 11.93 -23.26
N VAL A 3 -13.49 12.36 -22.04
CA VAL A 3 -12.57 13.48 -21.81
C VAL A 3 -11.24 12.98 -22.35
N SER A 4 -10.80 13.54 -23.47
CA SER A 4 -9.44 13.31 -23.95
C SER A 4 -8.54 13.89 -22.86
N ASP A 5 -7.93 13.03 -22.05
CA ASP A 5 -6.83 13.40 -21.19
C ASP A 5 -5.55 13.26 -22.02
N PRO A 6 -5.04 14.34 -22.66
CA PRO A 6 -3.83 14.23 -23.43
C PRO A 6 -2.67 13.90 -22.48
N ALA A 7 -2.02 12.77 -22.75
CA ALA A 7 -0.84 12.35 -21.99
C ALA A 7 0.18 13.49 -21.91
N LEU A 8 0.73 13.73 -20.72
CA LEU A 8 1.79 14.70 -20.53
C LEU A 8 3.03 14.31 -21.35
N SER A 9 3.73 15.31 -21.90
CA SER A 9 5.12 15.13 -22.34
C SER A 9 6.04 14.94 -21.12
N PHE A 10 7.23 14.39 -21.34
CA PHE A 10 8.22 14.21 -20.26
C PHE A 10 8.56 15.55 -19.58
N ALA A 11 8.67 16.63 -20.34
CA ALA A 11 8.94 17.97 -19.80
C ALA A 11 7.83 18.44 -18.85
N GLN A 12 6.56 18.33 -19.27
CA GLN A 12 5.40 18.71 -18.45
C GLN A 12 5.29 17.82 -17.20
N PHE A 13 5.55 16.52 -17.35
CA PHE A 13 5.57 15.59 -16.22
C PHE A 13 6.66 15.97 -15.20
N GLY A 14 7.87 16.27 -15.68
CA GLY A 14 8.98 16.75 -14.84
C GLY A 14 8.65 18.06 -14.12
N GLU A 15 8.02 19.02 -14.80
CA GLU A 15 7.56 20.27 -14.19
C GLU A 15 6.57 20.03 -13.03
N VAL A 16 5.65 19.08 -13.18
CA VAL A 16 4.70 18.70 -12.12
C VAL A 16 5.43 18.18 -10.88
N LEU A 17 6.40 17.27 -11.05
CA LEU A 17 7.14 16.72 -9.91
C LEU A 17 8.02 17.79 -9.23
N GLN A 18 8.66 18.65 -10.01
CA GLN A 18 9.46 19.75 -9.49
C GLN A 18 8.62 20.80 -8.74
N ALA A 19 7.40 21.07 -9.20
CA ALA A 19 6.47 21.93 -8.48
C ALA A 19 6.06 21.33 -7.13
N GLY A 20 5.83 20.02 -7.07
CA GLY A 20 5.61 19.30 -5.81
C GLY A 20 6.77 19.45 -4.83
N GLN A 21 7.99 19.23 -5.30
CA GLN A 21 9.21 19.41 -4.48
C GLN A 21 9.40 20.86 -4.00
N ALA A 22 9.07 21.85 -4.83
CA ALA A 22 9.07 23.24 -4.42
C ALA A 22 8.03 23.51 -3.33
N ALA A 23 6.84 22.89 -3.43
CA ALA A 23 5.80 22.99 -2.39
C ALA A 23 6.24 22.32 -1.08
N LEU A 24 6.92 21.16 -1.13
CA LEU A 24 7.49 20.52 0.05
C LEU A 24 8.50 21.42 0.74
N ARG A 25 9.44 22.02 -0.02
CA ARG A 25 10.40 23.01 0.52
C ARG A 25 9.71 24.21 1.15
N ALA A 26 8.62 24.69 0.55
CA ALA A 26 7.84 25.80 1.09
C ALA A 26 7.14 25.44 2.43
N LYS A 27 6.86 24.15 2.67
CA LYS A 27 6.31 23.65 3.95
C LYS A 27 7.36 23.45 5.04
N ALA A 28 8.65 23.47 4.72
CA ALA A 28 9.72 23.19 5.68
C ALA A 28 9.65 24.05 6.96
N PRO A 29 9.36 25.37 6.92
CA PRO A 29 9.24 26.18 8.14
C PRO A 29 8.13 25.71 9.09
N ARG A 30 7.01 25.23 8.52
CA ARG A 30 5.90 24.65 9.31
C ARG A 30 6.31 23.33 9.96
N MET A 31 7.00 22.47 9.19
CA MET A 31 7.46 21.18 9.69
C MET A 31 8.63 21.30 10.68
N ALA A 32 9.39 22.39 10.67
CA ALA A 32 10.47 22.64 11.62
C ALA A 32 9.99 22.68 13.08
N GLY A 33 8.71 23.02 13.32
CA GLY A 33 8.09 22.93 14.64
C GLY A 33 8.01 21.48 15.18
N LEU A 34 8.05 20.48 14.31
CA LEU A 34 8.10 19.07 14.67
C LEU A 34 9.54 18.57 14.90
N GLU A 35 10.51 18.98 14.08
CA GLU A 35 11.90 18.46 14.12
C GLU A 35 12.58 18.63 15.50
N GLY A 36 12.16 19.60 16.30
CA GLY A 36 12.65 19.84 17.67
C GLY A 36 11.67 19.47 18.78
N ALA A 37 10.51 18.91 18.45
CA ALA A 37 9.45 18.64 19.42
C ALA A 37 9.85 17.48 20.35
N ARG A 38 9.74 17.72 21.66
CA ARG A 38 9.86 16.66 22.69
C ARG A 38 8.55 15.92 22.92
N GLU A 39 7.45 16.55 22.54
CA GLU A 39 6.10 16.04 22.70
C GLU A 39 5.21 16.60 21.58
N VAL A 40 4.29 15.78 21.07
CA VAL A 40 3.34 16.15 20.02
C VAL A 40 1.92 15.74 20.38
N LEU A 41 0.93 16.44 19.82
CA LEU A 41 -0.47 16.04 19.87
C LEU A 41 -0.81 15.21 18.63
N VAL A 42 -1.38 14.01 18.81
CA VAL A 42 -1.76 13.11 17.71
C VAL A 42 -3.28 13.03 17.61
N TYR A 43 -3.83 13.30 16.42
CA TYR A 43 -5.26 13.18 16.11
C TYR A 43 -5.45 12.28 14.88
N THR A 44 -5.72 10.99 14.96
CA THR A 44 -6.57 10.28 15.92
C THR A 44 -5.97 8.91 16.22
N TYR A 45 -6.48 8.16 17.20
CA TYR A 45 -5.92 6.84 17.59
C TYR A 45 -6.62 5.66 16.90
N GLY A 46 -6.58 5.66 15.56
CA GLY A 46 -6.86 4.48 14.74
C GLY A 46 -5.58 3.68 14.48
N THR A 47 -5.61 2.75 13.50
CA THR A 47 -4.42 1.95 13.12
C THR A 47 -3.19 2.82 12.89
N ARG A 48 -3.28 3.81 11.98
CA ARG A 48 -2.16 4.72 11.67
C ARG A 48 -1.75 5.64 12.82
N GLY A 49 -2.72 6.02 13.67
CA GLY A 49 -2.46 6.78 14.89
C GLY A 49 -1.62 6.00 15.89
N LYS A 50 -1.96 4.73 16.08
CA LYS A 50 -1.20 3.81 16.92
C LYS A 50 0.20 3.56 16.34
N ASP A 51 0.32 3.36 15.02
CA ASP A 51 1.63 3.24 14.35
C ASP A 51 2.52 4.43 14.67
N LEU A 52 2.00 5.64 14.45
CA LEU A 52 2.72 6.88 14.73
C LEU A 52 3.10 7.01 16.21
N ALA A 53 2.16 6.77 17.13
CA ALA A 53 2.40 6.88 18.57
C ALA A 53 3.50 5.92 19.05
N LEU A 54 3.51 4.68 18.54
CA LEU A 54 4.57 3.71 18.82
C LEU A 54 5.93 4.13 18.25
N GLN A 55 5.95 4.69 17.04
CA GLN A 55 7.16 5.24 16.43
C GLN A 55 7.72 6.43 17.21
N LEU A 56 6.86 7.37 17.62
CA LEU A 56 7.22 8.51 18.46
C LEU A 56 7.85 8.05 19.78
N ARG A 57 7.21 7.11 20.48
CA ARG A 57 7.74 6.53 21.72
C ARG A 57 9.10 5.88 21.54
N ALA A 58 9.30 5.13 20.46
CA ALA A 58 10.59 4.50 20.14
C ALA A 58 11.68 5.53 19.81
N ALA A 59 11.31 6.66 19.20
CA ALA A 59 12.19 7.79 18.93
C ALA A 59 12.44 8.68 20.17
N GLY A 60 11.82 8.38 21.31
CA GLY A 60 11.94 9.17 22.54
C GLY A 60 11.14 10.49 22.52
N ILE A 61 10.15 10.59 21.63
CA ILE A 61 9.24 11.74 21.52
C ILE A 61 7.94 11.37 22.24
N GLY A 62 7.53 12.19 23.21
CA GLY A 62 6.25 12.04 23.89
C GLY A 62 5.08 12.29 22.94
N CYS A 63 3.92 11.72 23.25
CA CYS A 63 2.70 12.12 22.56
C CYS A 63 1.49 12.07 23.48
N VAL A 64 0.62 13.07 23.29
CA VAL A 64 -0.73 13.11 23.85
C VAL A 64 -1.70 12.78 22.73
N ILE A 65 -2.64 11.87 23.00
CA ILE A 65 -3.60 11.39 22.02
C ILE A 65 -4.90 12.17 22.16
N TYR A 66 -5.28 12.87 21.09
CA TYR A 66 -6.62 13.42 20.93
C TYR A 66 -7.44 12.49 20.04
N ASP A 67 -8.63 12.12 20.52
CA ASP A 67 -9.61 11.40 19.71
C ASP A 67 -11.02 11.75 20.19
N ASN A 68 -11.98 11.86 19.27
CA ASN A 68 -13.38 12.10 19.62
C ASN A 68 -14.07 10.82 20.15
N GLY A 69 -13.65 9.65 19.68
CA GLY A 69 -14.20 8.34 20.03
C GLY A 69 -13.76 7.86 21.42
N ALA A 70 -14.73 7.44 22.25
CA ALA A 70 -14.44 6.89 23.57
C ALA A 70 -13.64 5.58 23.50
N ALA A 71 -13.93 4.72 22.52
CA ALA A 71 -13.22 3.47 22.33
C ALA A 71 -11.75 3.68 21.95
N ALA A 72 -11.48 4.63 21.04
CA ALA A 72 -10.12 4.94 20.62
C ALA A 72 -9.28 5.53 21.78
N ARG A 73 -9.85 6.43 22.59
CA ARG A 73 -9.18 6.92 23.81
C ARG A 73 -8.90 5.79 24.80
N ALA A 74 -9.88 4.93 25.07
CA ALA A 74 -9.67 3.78 25.97
C ALA A 74 -8.58 2.82 25.43
N GLY A 75 -8.49 2.63 24.12
CA GLY A 75 -7.42 1.89 23.46
C GLY A 75 -6.05 2.53 23.66
N ALA A 76 -5.96 3.86 23.48
CA ALA A 76 -4.72 4.61 23.72
C ALA A 76 -4.25 4.52 25.18
N GLU A 77 -5.17 4.68 26.14
CA GLU A 77 -4.87 4.53 27.57
C GLU A 77 -4.39 3.10 27.90
N ALA A 78 -5.03 2.08 27.32
CA ALA A 78 -4.63 0.68 27.50
C ALA A 78 -3.24 0.37 26.92
N ASP A 79 -2.85 1.06 25.84
CA ASP A 79 -1.50 0.99 25.25
C ASP A 79 -0.47 1.88 25.99
N GLY A 80 -0.91 2.61 27.02
CA GLY A 80 -0.08 3.43 27.92
C GLY A 80 0.17 4.86 27.45
N PHE A 81 -0.66 5.40 26.58
CA PHE A 81 -0.56 6.79 26.11
C PHE A 81 -1.48 7.73 26.90
N GLU A 82 -1.02 8.97 27.11
CA GLU A 82 -1.87 10.03 27.65
C GLU A 82 -2.94 10.41 26.64
N VAL A 83 -4.17 10.62 27.10
CA VAL A 83 -5.30 11.06 26.26
C VAL A 83 -5.82 12.41 26.70
N THR A 84 -6.26 13.20 25.72
CA THR A 84 -6.87 14.50 25.95
C THR A 84 -8.13 14.70 25.11
N ARG A 85 -8.96 15.67 25.52
CA ARG A 85 -10.04 16.24 24.72
C ARG A 85 -9.80 17.72 24.39
N ASP A 86 -8.65 18.24 24.77
CA ASP A 86 -8.27 19.61 24.51
C ASP A 86 -7.40 19.68 23.24
N LEU A 87 -8.00 20.09 22.12
CA LEU A 87 -7.25 20.41 20.90
C LEU A 87 -6.48 21.74 21.02
N GLY A 88 -6.63 22.49 22.11
CA GLY A 88 -5.98 23.77 22.36
C GLY A 88 -4.59 23.67 22.99
N LEU A 89 -4.11 22.47 23.31
CA LEU A 89 -2.77 22.27 23.86
C LEU A 89 -1.69 22.91 22.96
N ASP A 90 -0.72 23.59 23.58
CA ASP A 90 0.40 24.22 22.87
C ASP A 90 1.46 23.19 22.46
N LEU A 91 1.02 22.21 21.67
CA LEU A 91 1.82 21.15 21.09
C LEU A 91 1.64 21.15 19.56
N PRO A 92 2.69 20.81 18.79
CA PRO A 92 2.53 20.52 17.37
C PRO A 92 1.51 19.40 17.16
N LEU A 93 0.59 19.58 16.21
CA LEU A 93 -0.50 18.65 15.94
C LEU A 93 -0.22 17.84 14.66
N ILE A 94 -0.24 16.52 14.77
CA ILE A 94 -0.20 15.59 13.62
C ILE A 94 -1.56 14.91 13.48
N VAL A 95 -2.16 15.01 12.30
CA VAL A 95 -3.37 14.28 11.94
C VAL A 95 -3.00 12.89 11.42
N ALA A 96 -3.22 11.84 12.22
CA ALA A 96 -2.81 10.47 11.96
C ALA A 96 -3.97 9.53 11.56
N ALA A 97 -4.89 10.02 10.72
CA ALA A 97 -5.97 9.21 10.16
C ALA A 97 -5.54 8.54 8.84
N GLY A 98 -5.94 7.30 8.58
CA GLY A 98 -5.63 6.63 7.31
C GLY A 98 -6.53 7.05 6.14
N GLN A 99 -7.79 7.40 6.44
CA GLN A 99 -8.84 7.54 5.43
C GLN A 99 -9.59 8.88 5.46
N ASN A 100 -9.37 9.70 6.50
CA ASN A 100 -10.15 10.92 6.78
C ASN A 100 -9.26 12.15 7.07
N GLN A 101 -7.99 12.17 6.63
CA GLN A 101 -7.08 13.30 6.88
C GLN A 101 -7.56 14.59 6.24
N ILE A 102 -8.01 14.55 4.98
CA ILE A 102 -8.46 15.71 4.20
C ILE A 102 -9.62 16.38 4.93
N GLU A 103 -10.61 15.59 5.34
CA GLU A 103 -11.79 16.04 6.06
C GLU A 103 -11.38 16.67 7.41
N ILE A 104 -10.61 15.95 8.22
CA ILE A 104 -10.14 16.44 9.53
C ILE A 104 -9.33 17.72 9.38
N LEU A 105 -8.34 17.75 8.49
CA LEU A 105 -7.48 18.91 8.25
C LEU A 105 -8.28 20.13 7.77
N SER A 106 -9.36 19.92 7.00
CA SER A 106 -10.21 21.00 6.51
C SER A 106 -11.09 21.65 7.59
N GLU A 107 -11.41 20.91 8.66
CA GLU A 107 -12.27 21.37 9.75
C GLU A 107 -11.49 21.99 10.92
N LEU A 108 -10.18 21.75 10.99
CA LEU A 108 -9.33 22.30 12.05
C LEU A 108 -9.16 23.82 11.91
N THR A 109 -9.32 24.52 13.04
CA THR A 109 -9.13 25.98 13.13
C THR A 109 -7.71 26.39 13.54
N ARG A 110 -6.83 25.40 13.76
CA ARG A 110 -5.43 25.56 14.11
C ARG A 110 -4.54 24.86 13.11
N GLU A 111 -3.27 25.26 13.07
CA GLU A 111 -2.28 24.60 12.23
C GLU A 111 -2.06 23.14 12.67
N ALA A 112 -1.95 22.26 11.68
CA ALA A 112 -1.67 20.85 11.83
C ALA A 112 -0.85 20.34 10.64
N CYS A 113 -0.09 19.27 10.88
CA CYS A 113 0.58 18.49 9.85
C CYS A 113 -0.24 17.24 9.53
N SER A 114 -0.22 16.80 8.27
CA SER A 114 -0.72 15.48 7.91
C SER A 114 0.19 14.38 8.49
N LEU A 115 -0.27 13.13 8.50
CA LEU A 115 0.55 11.98 8.91
C LEU A 115 1.87 11.94 8.13
N ALA A 116 1.82 12.12 6.81
CA ALA A 116 3.01 12.04 5.97
C ALA A 116 3.99 13.19 6.23
N GLU A 117 3.48 14.40 6.49
CA GLU A 117 4.31 15.53 6.93
C GLU A 117 4.96 15.25 8.29
N GLY A 118 4.20 14.65 9.22
CA GLY A 118 4.71 14.23 10.53
C GLY A 118 5.82 13.18 10.44
N LEU A 119 5.59 12.11 9.68
CA LEU A 119 6.57 11.05 9.47
C LEU A 119 7.83 11.58 8.78
N TYR A 120 7.67 12.43 7.77
CA TYR A 120 8.78 13.04 7.05
C TYR A 120 9.61 13.96 7.95
N ALA A 121 8.96 14.88 8.68
CA ALA A 121 9.64 15.84 9.53
C ALA A 121 10.46 15.15 10.62
N LEU A 122 9.86 14.15 11.28
CA LEU A 122 10.44 13.45 12.41
C LEU A 122 11.39 12.30 12.03
N ASP A 123 11.70 12.13 10.74
CA ASP A 123 12.54 11.04 10.21
C ASP A 123 12.05 9.64 10.64
N LEU A 124 10.72 9.48 10.64
CA LEU A 124 10.05 8.22 10.95
C LEU A 124 9.80 7.41 9.68
N ARG A 125 9.27 6.19 9.83
CA ARG A 125 9.08 5.25 8.74
C ARG A 125 7.67 5.29 8.16
N ASN A 126 7.58 5.11 6.85
CA ASN A 126 6.38 4.63 6.19
C ASN A 126 6.62 3.17 5.78
N SER A 127 5.82 2.25 6.33
CA SER A 127 5.98 0.82 6.06
C SER A 127 7.43 0.38 6.34
N TYR A 128 8.12 -0.19 5.34
CA TYR A 128 9.46 -0.75 5.48
C TYR A 128 10.59 0.26 5.23
N GLY A 129 10.28 1.45 4.70
CA GLY A 129 11.25 2.50 4.37
C GLY A 129 11.14 3.76 5.25
N PRO A 130 12.21 4.58 5.34
CA PRO A 130 12.10 5.93 5.89
C PRO A 130 11.10 6.75 5.07
N ALA A 131 10.21 7.52 5.72
CA ALA A 131 9.17 8.29 5.02
C ALA A 131 9.77 9.31 4.03
N ARG A 132 10.94 9.88 4.36
CA ARG A 132 11.70 10.77 3.47
C ARG A 132 12.06 10.12 2.14
N ALA A 133 12.37 8.82 2.13
CA ALA A 133 12.75 8.11 0.91
C ALA A 133 11.59 8.00 -0.10
N PHE A 134 10.34 8.03 0.35
CA PHE A 134 9.16 8.04 -0.53
C PHE A 134 8.94 9.39 -1.21
N SER A 135 9.58 10.46 -0.73
CA SER A 135 9.36 11.84 -1.19
C SER A 135 10.58 12.44 -1.87
N ASP A 136 11.75 12.37 -1.25
CA ASP A 136 12.97 13.06 -1.71
C ASP A 136 13.40 12.60 -3.11
N GLY A 137 13.28 11.31 -3.39
CA GLY A 137 13.72 10.71 -4.65
C GLY A 137 12.75 10.85 -5.82
N VAL A 138 11.52 11.38 -5.61
CA VAL A 138 10.47 11.36 -6.64
C VAL A 138 10.88 12.14 -7.89
N ALA A 139 11.50 13.31 -7.73
CA ALA A 139 11.92 14.12 -8.87
C ALA A 139 13.16 13.55 -9.58
N ASP A 140 14.07 12.91 -8.84
CA ASP A 140 15.25 12.27 -9.40
C ASP A 140 14.87 11.00 -10.20
N ALA A 141 13.79 10.32 -9.79
CA ALA A 141 13.22 9.17 -10.49
C ALA A 141 12.28 9.54 -11.66
N ALA A 142 12.21 10.81 -12.07
CA ALA A 142 11.23 11.30 -13.04
C ALA A 142 11.23 10.53 -14.37
N GLU A 143 12.40 10.15 -14.89
CA GLU A 143 12.49 9.39 -16.14
C GLU A 143 11.84 8.01 -16.02
N ALA A 144 12.16 7.28 -14.95
CA ALA A 144 11.60 5.95 -14.71
C ALA A 144 10.10 6.01 -14.42
N LEU A 145 9.67 6.97 -13.60
CA LEU A 145 8.25 7.19 -13.30
C LEU A 145 7.46 7.63 -14.54
N PHE A 146 8.07 8.42 -15.43
CA PHE A 146 7.43 8.80 -16.69
C PHE A 146 7.27 7.61 -17.63
N ALA A 147 8.22 6.68 -17.65
CA ALA A 147 8.11 5.44 -18.41
C ALA A 147 6.90 4.61 -17.93
N VAL A 148 6.69 4.50 -16.62
CA VAL A 148 5.50 3.85 -16.02
C VAL A 148 4.23 4.62 -16.40
N TYR A 149 4.21 5.95 -16.19
CA TYR A 149 3.07 6.81 -16.52
C TYR A 149 2.61 6.66 -17.98
N ARG A 150 3.56 6.57 -18.92
CA ARG A 150 3.26 6.39 -20.34
C ARG A 150 2.62 5.02 -20.62
N ASP A 151 3.13 3.97 -19.97
CA ASP A 151 2.68 2.58 -20.13
C ASP A 151 1.31 2.29 -19.50
N LEU A 152 0.89 3.13 -18.55
CA LEU A 152 -0.44 3.02 -17.94
C LEU A 152 -1.57 3.19 -18.96
N ASP A 153 -2.63 2.41 -18.77
CA ASP A 153 -3.92 2.63 -19.41
C ASP A 153 -4.34 4.09 -19.20
N PRO A 154 -4.84 4.80 -20.24
CA PRO A 154 -5.14 6.22 -20.16
C PRO A 154 -5.98 6.62 -18.95
N GLY A 155 -6.94 5.79 -18.53
CA GLY A 155 -7.80 6.07 -17.37
C GLY A 155 -7.07 6.05 -16.01
N CYS A 156 -5.85 5.53 -15.95
CA CYS A 156 -5.06 5.37 -14.72
C CYS A 156 -3.94 6.41 -14.58
N ARG A 157 -3.70 7.21 -15.61
CA ARG A 157 -2.61 8.21 -15.64
C ARG A 157 -2.78 9.32 -14.61
N GLN A 158 -3.99 9.87 -14.50
CA GLN A 158 -4.27 10.94 -13.55
C GLN A 158 -4.16 10.48 -12.08
N PRO A 159 -4.76 9.35 -11.65
CA PRO A 159 -4.54 8.83 -10.29
C PRO A 159 -3.07 8.55 -9.96
N PHE A 160 -2.29 8.04 -10.92
CA PHE A 160 -0.85 7.84 -10.72
C PHE A 160 -0.12 9.17 -10.54
N LEU A 161 -0.41 10.17 -11.38
CA LEU A 161 0.18 11.50 -11.25
C LEU A 161 -0.16 12.17 -9.91
N GLU A 162 -1.39 12.01 -9.44
CA GLU A 162 -1.85 12.51 -8.13
C GLU A 162 -1.07 11.89 -6.97
N VAL A 163 -0.80 10.58 -7.00
CA VAL A 163 0.05 9.92 -6.01
C VAL A 163 1.48 10.47 -6.06
N LEU A 164 2.04 10.73 -7.25
CA LEU A 164 3.38 11.32 -7.37
C LEU A 164 3.42 12.77 -6.88
N GLN A 165 2.38 13.55 -7.15
CA GLN A 165 2.23 14.91 -6.62
C GLN A 165 2.13 14.90 -5.09
N TYR A 166 1.35 13.96 -4.54
CA TYR A 166 1.29 13.72 -3.10
C TYR A 166 2.68 13.38 -2.54
N ARG A 167 3.37 12.37 -3.10
CA ARG A 167 4.70 11.97 -2.63
C ARG A 167 5.71 13.12 -2.74
N ALA A 168 5.69 13.91 -3.82
CA ALA A 168 6.60 15.04 -4.02
C ALA A 168 6.32 16.25 -3.10
N SER A 169 5.08 16.44 -2.64
CA SER A 169 4.65 17.65 -1.90
C SER A 169 4.20 17.40 -0.46
N LEU A 170 3.95 16.14 -0.11
CA LEU A 170 3.25 15.67 1.09
C LEU A 170 1.85 16.26 1.29
N ASP A 171 1.26 16.82 0.23
CA ASP A 171 -0.08 17.39 0.29
C ASP A 171 -1.15 16.33 0.05
N VAL A 172 -1.77 15.86 1.13
CA VAL A 172 -2.78 14.81 1.12
C VAL A 172 -3.99 15.12 0.23
N ARG A 173 -4.24 16.40 -0.10
CA ARG A 173 -5.34 16.81 -0.98
C ARG A 173 -5.21 16.27 -2.40
N HIS A 174 -4.01 15.91 -2.84
CA HIS A 174 -3.83 15.21 -4.12
C HIS A 174 -4.52 13.83 -4.12
N LEU A 175 -4.72 13.21 -2.96
CA LEU A 175 -5.38 11.91 -2.82
C LEU A 175 -6.91 12.01 -2.70
N ALA A 176 -7.50 13.19 -2.97
CA ALA A 176 -8.94 13.40 -2.87
C ALA A 176 -9.75 12.47 -3.80
N HIS A 177 -9.19 12.10 -4.96
CA HIS A 177 -9.83 11.23 -5.95
C HIS A 177 -9.52 9.74 -5.80
N ARG A 178 -8.99 9.33 -4.63
CA ARG A 178 -8.79 7.91 -4.29
C ARG A 178 -10.06 7.10 -4.52
N ARG A 179 -9.89 5.83 -4.89
CA ARG A 179 -10.99 4.88 -5.04
C ARG A 179 -11.41 4.31 -3.66
N PRO A 180 -12.64 3.77 -3.53
CA PRO A 180 -13.05 3.11 -2.28
C PRO A 180 -12.20 1.87 -1.98
N VAL A 181 -11.71 1.72 -0.76
CA VAL A 181 -10.91 0.54 -0.31
C VAL A 181 -11.57 -0.80 -0.63
N GLY A 182 -12.91 -0.89 -0.54
CA GLY A 182 -13.64 -2.12 -0.88
C GLY A 182 -13.53 -2.54 -2.36
N GLU A 183 -13.05 -1.65 -3.24
CA GLU A 183 -12.79 -1.93 -4.66
C GLU A 183 -11.31 -2.19 -4.96
N MET A 184 -10.45 -2.30 -3.93
CA MET A 184 -9.00 -2.46 -4.10
C MET A 184 -8.63 -3.67 -4.96
N TRP A 185 -9.42 -4.74 -4.97
CA TRP A 185 -9.11 -5.92 -5.80
C TRP A 185 -9.87 -5.93 -7.13
N ARG A 186 -10.57 -4.84 -7.47
CA ARG A 186 -11.23 -4.64 -8.76
C ARG A 186 -10.34 -3.82 -9.70
N PRO A 187 -9.81 -4.41 -10.79
CA PRO A 187 -9.06 -3.66 -11.79
C PRO A 187 -9.91 -2.49 -12.33
N PRO A 188 -9.36 -1.27 -12.44
CA PRO A 188 -10.15 -0.09 -12.81
C PRO A 188 -10.64 -0.09 -14.26
N VAL A 189 -10.02 -0.88 -15.14
CA VAL A 189 -10.22 -0.79 -16.61
C VAL A 189 -10.54 -2.14 -17.27
N ALA A 190 -10.82 -3.18 -16.48
CA ALA A 190 -11.13 -4.51 -16.99
C ALA A 190 -12.41 -5.07 -16.36
N ASP A 191 -13.33 -5.55 -17.19
CA ASP A 191 -14.48 -6.35 -16.74
C ASP A 191 -14.11 -7.82 -16.85
N LEU A 192 -13.52 -8.35 -15.78
CA LEU A 192 -12.99 -9.72 -15.76
C LEU A 192 -13.94 -10.65 -15.04
N ARG A 193 -14.14 -11.82 -15.64
CA ARG A 193 -14.73 -12.97 -14.96
C ARG A 193 -13.63 -13.80 -14.29
N ILE A 194 -13.66 -13.89 -12.97
CA ILE A 194 -12.62 -14.51 -12.12
C ILE A 194 -13.23 -15.64 -11.30
N GLU A 195 -12.87 -16.88 -11.62
CA GLU A 195 -13.38 -18.08 -10.92
C GLU A 195 -12.38 -18.63 -9.89
N SER A 196 -11.12 -18.19 -9.98
CA SER A 196 -10.02 -18.68 -9.16
C SER A 196 -9.05 -17.57 -8.73
N PHE A 197 -8.74 -17.52 -7.43
CA PHE A 197 -7.96 -16.44 -6.80
C PHE A 197 -6.76 -16.97 -6.02
N CYS A 198 -5.56 -16.49 -6.31
CA CYS A 198 -4.36 -16.75 -5.53
C CYS A 198 -4.07 -15.50 -4.68
N ASP A 199 -4.23 -15.62 -3.37
CA ASP A 199 -4.08 -14.55 -2.39
C ASP A 199 -2.76 -14.71 -1.64
N ILE A 200 -1.77 -13.88 -1.98
CA ILE A 200 -0.46 -13.89 -1.34
C ILE A 200 -0.41 -12.73 -0.33
N GLY A 201 -0.23 -13.09 0.94
CA GLY A 201 -0.47 -12.18 2.08
C GLY A 201 -1.96 -12.13 2.43
N ALA A 202 -2.55 -13.28 2.72
CA ALA A 202 -4.00 -13.42 2.89
C ALA A 202 -4.52 -12.90 4.25
N TYR A 203 -3.64 -12.65 5.22
CA TYR A 203 -3.99 -12.19 6.57
C TYR A 203 -5.15 -12.98 7.18
N ASP A 204 -6.29 -12.37 7.50
CA ASP A 204 -7.47 -13.04 8.06
C ASP A 204 -8.50 -13.49 6.99
N GLY A 205 -8.15 -13.34 5.71
CA GLY A 205 -9.01 -13.63 4.56
C GLY A 205 -9.90 -12.47 4.14
N ASP A 206 -9.65 -11.24 4.62
CA ASP A 206 -10.35 -10.04 4.18
C ASP A 206 -10.22 -9.79 2.68
N SER A 207 -9.04 -9.99 2.07
CA SER A 207 -8.81 -9.89 0.63
C SER A 207 -9.61 -10.93 -0.15
N LEU A 208 -9.74 -12.16 0.37
CA LEU A 208 -10.62 -13.18 -0.22
C LEU A 208 -12.09 -12.74 -0.16
N ALA A 209 -12.55 -12.17 0.96
CA ALA A 209 -13.91 -11.67 1.10
C ALA A 209 -14.20 -10.50 0.16
N ALA A 210 -13.27 -9.55 0.06
CA ALA A 210 -13.35 -8.41 -0.85
C ALA A 210 -13.32 -8.87 -2.32
N ALA A 211 -12.45 -9.82 -2.67
CA ALA A 211 -12.40 -10.41 -4.01
C ALA A 211 -13.72 -11.12 -4.36
N LYS A 212 -14.32 -11.89 -3.44
CA LYS A 212 -15.63 -12.53 -3.67
C LYS A 212 -16.76 -11.52 -3.86
N ALA A 213 -16.71 -10.38 -3.18
CA ALA A 213 -17.69 -9.31 -3.36
C ALA A 213 -17.58 -8.65 -4.75
N VAL A 214 -16.36 -8.55 -5.28
CA VAL A 214 -16.08 -8.03 -6.63
C VAL A 214 -16.37 -9.07 -7.72
N PHE A 215 -16.04 -10.34 -7.47
CA PHE A 215 -16.15 -11.47 -8.39
C PHE A 215 -17.07 -12.55 -7.81
N PRO A 216 -18.41 -12.42 -7.98
CA PRO A 216 -19.38 -13.34 -7.39
C PRO A 216 -19.21 -14.81 -7.82
N GLU A 217 -18.61 -15.05 -8.98
CA GLU A 217 -18.31 -16.39 -9.52
C GLU A 217 -17.04 -17.03 -8.96
N LEU A 218 -16.27 -16.32 -8.14
CA LEU A 218 -15.08 -16.85 -7.47
C LEU A 218 -15.45 -18.12 -6.68
N ALA A 219 -14.88 -19.26 -7.06
CA ALA A 219 -15.28 -20.57 -6.56
C ALA A 219 -14.12 -21.34 -5.90
N ARG A 220 -12.87 -20.98 -6.21
CA ARG A 220 -11.69 -21.58 -5.58
C ARG A 220 -10.60 -20.56 -5.26
N SER A 221 -9.81 -20.83 -4.23
CA SER A 221 -8.66 -20.00 -3.89
C SER A 221 -7.45 -20.78 -3.39
N LEU A 222 -6.27 -20.20 -3.58
CA LEU A 222 -5.05 -20.49 -2.83
C LEU A 222 -4.76 -19.29 -1.94
N THR A 223 -4.63 -19.52 -0.64
CA THR A 223 -4.24 -18.49 0.34
C THR A 223 -2.86 -18.83 0.87
N ILE A 224 -1.99 -17.82 0.95
CA ILE A 224 -0.62 -17.93 1.44
C ILE A 224 -0.47 -16.91 2.57
N GLU A 225 -0.28 -17.41 3.79
CA GLU A 225 -0.20 -16.61 5.01
C GLU A 225 0.75 -17.27 6.02
N PRO A 226 1.81 -16.58 6.51
CA PRO A 226 2.77 -17.18 7.43
C PRO A 226 2.18 -17.53 8.81
N SER A 227 1.15 -16.82 9.28
CA SER A 227 0.58 -17.02 10.60
C SER A 227 -0.30 -18.27 10.70
N GLU A 228 0.14 -19.29 11.45
CA GLU A 228 -0.66 -20.48 11.77
C GLU A 228 -2.01 -20.13 12.40
N ALA A 229 -2.08 -19.05 13.19
CA ALA A 229 -3.30 -18.61 13.86
C ALA A 229 -4.36 -18.10 12.87
N MET A 230 -3.95 -17.61 11.69
CA MET A 230 -4.87 -17.13 10.66
C MET A 230 -5.48 -18.26 9.84
N ALA A 231 -4.82 -19.42 9.77
CA ALA A 231 -5.31 -20.54 8.98
C ALA A 231 -6.77 -20.95 9.25
N PRO A 232 -7.22 -21.14 10.51
CA PRO A 232 -8.63 -21.41 10.78
C PRO A 232 -9.56 -20.23 10.49
N VAL A 233 -9.08 -18.99 10.59
CA VAL A 233 -9.87 -17.77 10.29
C VAL A 233 -10.14 -17.68 8.79
N ILE A 234 -9.09 -17.84 7.97
CA ILE A 234 -9.17 -17.89 6.51
C ILE A 234 -10.11 -19.02 6.07
N ALA A 235 -9.98 -20.21 6.66
CA ALA A 235 -10.84 -21.35 6.33
C ALA A 235 -12.31 -21.06 6.62
N ALA A 236 -12.63 -20.49 7.79
CA ALA A 236 -13.98 -20.09 8.15
C ALA A 236 -14.54 -18.99 7.22
N THR A 237 -13.70 -18.05 6.80
CA THR A 237 -14.06 -17.02 5.81
C THR A 237 -14.38 -17.67 4.45
N ALA A 238 -13.54 -18.57 3.96
CA ALA A 238 -13.77 -19.27 2.70
C ALA A 238 -15.06 -20.11 2.72
N ASP A 239 -15.31 -20.85 3.80
CA ASP A 239 -16.52 -21.66 3.99
C ASP A 239 -17.78 -20.79 3.97
N ARG A 240 -17.77 -19.66 4.70
CA ARG A 240 -18.89 -18.69 4.72
C ARG A 240 -19.18 -18.10 3.34
N LEU A 241 -18.14 -17.94 2.50
CA LEU A 241 -18.25 -17.41 1.15
C LEU A 241 -18.57 -18.49 0.09
N GLY A 242 -18.58 -19.77 0.48
CA GLY A 242 -18.75 -20.89 -0.45
C GLY A 242 -17.58 -21.05 -1.44
N VAL A 243 -16.37 -20.64 -1.04
CA VAL A 243 -15.15 -20.75 -1.85
C VAL A 243 -14.32 -21.93 -1.38
N ARG A 244 -13.94 -22.82 -2.30
CA ARG A 244 -13.02 -23.92 -1.99
C ARG A 244 -11.60 -23.38 -1.83
N ASN A 245 -11.11 -23.30 -0.60
CA ASN A 245 -9.79 -22.76 -0.32
C ASN A 245 -8.75 -23.85 -0.03
N ARG A 246 -7.57 -23.70 -0.63
CA ARG A 246 -6.34 -24.37 -0.22
C ARG A 246 -5.47 -23.34 0.51
N ASN A 247 -5.10 -23.62 1.75
CA ASN A 247 -4.26 -22.71 2.54
C ASN A 247 -2.84 -23.27 2.67
N PHE A 248 -1.85 -22.43 2.37
CA PHE A 248 -0.45 -22.69 2.66
C PHE A 248 0.01 -21.78 3.81
N VAL A 249 0.32 -22.41 4.95
CA VAL A 249 0.94 -21.71 6.07
C VAL A 249 2.44 -21.57 5.83
N GLY A 250 2.87 -20.34 5.56
CA GLY A 250 4.23 -19.97 5.16
C GLY A 250 4.21 -18.75 4.24
N ALA A 251 5.34 -18.44 3.61
CA ALA A 251 5.43 -17.34 2.66
C ALA A 251 5.80 -17.84 1.25
N ALA A 252 5.29 -17.17 0.22
CA ALA A 252 5.86 -17.30 -1.12
C ALA A 252 7.19 -16.53 -1.18
N TRP A 253 8.20 -17.08 -1.84
CA TRP A 253 9.52 -16.46 -1.97
C TRP A 253 10.15 -16.80 -3.32
N SER A 254 11.39 -16.34 -3.52
CA SER A 254 12.16 -16.63 -4.74
C SER A 254 12.67 -18.07 -4.82
N HIS A 255 12.80 -18.76 -3.68
CA HIS A 255 13.26 -20.13 -3.56
C HIS A 255 12.87 -20.71 -2.18
N PRO A 256 12.92 -22.06 -2.00
CA PRO A 256 12.70 -22.69 -0.70
C PRO A 256 13.80 -22.31 0.30
N THR A 257 13.41 -21.68 1.40
CA THR A 257 14.28 -21.23 2.49
C THR A 257 13.45 -21.04 3.77
N ARG A 258 14.03 -20.34 4.75
CA ARG A 258 13.34 -19.88 5.96
C ARG A 258 13.53 -18.37 6.10
N LEU A 259 12.51 -17.72 6.67
CA LEU A 259 12.49 -16.30 6.96
C LEU A 259 12.29 -16.09 8.46
N ASP A 260 12.83 -15.00 8.98
CA ASP A 260 12.38 -14.39 10.22
C ASP A 260 11.48 -13.20 9.89
N ALA A 261 10.37 -13.10 10.60
CA ALA A 261 9.57 -11.88 10.63
C ALA A 261 9.85 -11.14 11.94
N ARG A 262 10.57 -10.02 11.84
CA ARG A 262 10.80 -9.16 13.01
C ARG A 262 9.73 -8.09 13.07
N LEU A 263 8.93 -8.17 14.13
CA LEU A 263 7.95 -7.14 14.46
C LEU A 263 8.64 -5.77 14.58
N ILE A 264 8.16 -4.82 13.79
CA ILE A 264 8.45 -3.39 13.91
C ILE A 264 7.15 -2.64 14.18
N PHE A 265 7.16 -1.78 15.20
CA PHE A 265 6.01 -0.94 15.56
C PHE A 265 4.68 -1.76 15.60
N ASN A 266 3.55 -1.18 15.18
CA ASN A 266 2.20 -1.73 15.37
C ASN A 266 1.84 -2.93 14.45
N GLY A 267 2.65 -3.98 14.39
CA GLY A 267 2.30 -5.17 13.58
C GLY A 267 3.00 -5.24 12.22
N MET A 268 3.74 -4.22 11.80
CA MET A 268 4.55 -4.29 10.58
C MET A 268 5.69 -5.31 10.76
N LEU A 269 6.04 -6.06 9.72
CA LEU A 269 7.02 -7.15 9.82
C LEU A 269 8.18 -6.92 8.87
N VAL A 270 9.38 -6.70 9.40
CA VAL A 270 10.58 -6.77 8.54
C VAL A 270 10.87 -8.25 8.29
N ILE A 271 10.80 -8.64 7.02
CA ILE A 271 11.09 -9.99 6.57
C ILE A 271 12.58 -10.08 6.20
N GLU A 272 13.29 -11.01 6.85
CA GLU A 272 14.70 -11.27 6.58
C GLU A 272 14.90 -12.77 6.32
N GLU A 273 15.68 -13.11 5.29
CA GLU A 273 16.03 -14.49 5.05
C GLU A 273 16.99 -14.99 6.13
N ASN A 274 16.56 -16.02 6.85
CA ASN A 274 17.35 -16.68 7.88
C ASN A 274 17.05 -18.18 7.84
N THR A 275 18.05 -18.99 7.49
CA THR A 275 17.91 -20.46 7.45
C THR A 275 17.47 -21.10 8.78
N ALA A 276 17.61 -20.39 9.90
CA ALA A 276 17.13 -20.80 11.22
C ALA A 276 15.75 -20.22 11.60
N GLY A 277 15.17 -19.37 10.75
CA GLY A 277 13.90 -18.69 11.00
C GLY A 277 12.70 -19.63 10.99
N ASP A 278 11.58 -19.17 11.52
CA ASP A 278 10.40 -20.00 11.77
C ASP A 278 9.41 -20.04 10.60
N ILE A 279 9.43 -19.04 9.71
CA ILE A 279 8.58 -18.98 8.52
C ILE A 279 9.22 -19.79 7.41
N ARG A 280 8.60 -20.91 7.03
CA ARG A 280 9.00 -21.66 5.83
C ARG A 280 8.55 -20.94 4.56
N THR A 281 9.35 -21.09 3.50
CA THR A 281 8.98 -20.59 2.19
C THR A 281 8.95 -21.67 1.14
N ASP A 282 8.26 -21.38 0.04
CA ASP A 282 8.41 -22.07 -1.23
C ASP A 282 8.21 -21.06 -2.37
N THR A 283 8.51 -21.46 -3.61
CA THR A 283 8.23 -20.62 -4.78
C THR A 283 6.74 -20.59 -5.06
N LEU A 284 6.20 -19.48 -5.55
CA LEU A 284 4.80 -19.41 -5.95
C LEU A 284 4.46 -20.48 -7.00
N ASP A 285 5.40 -20.77 -7.91
CA ASP A 285 5.24 -21.82 -8.92
C ASP A 285 5.11 -23.23 -8.32
N ALA A 286 5.89 -23.54 -7.29
CA ALA A 286 5.78 -24.81 -6.57
C ALA A 286 4.47 -24.88 -5.75
N LEU A 287 4.10 -23.77 -5.11
CA LEU A 287 2.85 -23.68 -4.34
C LEU A 287 1.63 -23.86 -5.23
N ALA A 288 1.56 -23.18 -6.37
CA ALA A 288 0.47 -23.30 -7.33
C ALA A 288 0.44 -24.68 -8.01
N GLY A 289 1.62 -25.20 -8.38
CA GLY A 289 1.78 -26.46 -9.09
C GLY A 289 1.21 -26.39 -10.52
N ASP A 290 0.41 -27.38 -10.89
CA ASP A 290 -0.27 -27.42 -12.20
C ASP A 290 -1.59 -26.64 -12.23
N GLU A 291 -2.04 -26.11 -11.07
CA GLU A 291 -3.27 -25.33 -11.01
C GLU A 291 -3.07 -23.93 -11.60
N THR A 292 -4.08 -23.45 -12.33
CA THR A 292 -4.14 -22.06 -12.81
C THR A 292 -5.11 -21.26 -11.96
N TYR A 293 -4.66 -20.07 -11.56
CA TYR A 293 -5.47 -19.07 -10.88
C TYR A 293 -5.70 -17.88 -11.82
N ASP A 294 -6.95 -17.52 -12.06
CA ASP A 294 -7.31 -16.42 -12.98
C ASP A 294 -6.77 -15.08 -12.48
N TYR A 295 -6.75 -14.90 -11.15
CA TYR A 295 -6.33 -13.68 -10.49
C TYR A 295 -5.28 -13.98 -9.43
N VAL A 296 -4.14 -13.30 -9.48
CA VAL A 296 -3.08 -13.37 -8.47
C VAL A 296 -2.98 -12.03 -7.75
N LYS A 297 -3.19 -11.99 -6.44
CA LYS A 297 -3.02 -10.80 -5.59
C LYS A 297 -1.75 -10.94 -4.77
N MET A 298 -1.01 -9.84 -4.65
CA MET A 298 0.25 -9.75 -3.92
C MET A 298 0.23 -8.51 -3.03
N ASP A 299 0.21 -8.71 -1.72
CA ASP A 299 0.37 -7.68 -0.70
C ASP A 299 1.20 -8.33 0.40
N VAL A 300 2.53 -8.27 0.24
CA VAL A 300 3.47 -9.19 0.90
C VAL A 300 4.58 -8.45 1.62
N GLU A 301 4.25 -7.26 2.12
CA GLU A 301 5.06 -6.56 3.11
C GLU A 301 6.50 -6.27 2.66
N GLY A 302 6.67 -5.85 1.40
CA GLY A 302 7.97 -5.55 0.78
C GLY A 302 8.64 -6.76 0.11
N SER A 303 7.99 -7.92 0.12
CA SER A 303 8.49 -9.16 -0.49
C SER A 303 8.09 -9.33 -1.97
N GLU A 304 7.46 -8.33 -2.58
CA GLU A 304 6.86 -8.42 -3.91
C GLU A 304 7.87 -8.92 -4.95
N ALA A 305 9.09 -8.36 -4.94
CA ALA A 305 10.15 -8.76 -5.85
C ALA A 305 10.55 -10.25 -5.72
N ALA A 306 10.61 -10.76 -4.49
CA ALA A 306 10.96 -12.16 -4.23
C ALA A 306 9.85 -13.10 -4.71
N VAL A 307 8.59 -12.75 -4.45
CA VAL A 307 7.44 -13.53 -4.90
C VAL A 307 7.33 -13.52 -6.43
N ILE A 308 7.54 -12.38 -7.08
CA ILE A 308 7.54 -12.28 -8.55
C ILE A 308 8.62 -13.19 -9.13
N ALA A 309 9.83 -13.18 -8.56
CA ALA A 309 10.93 -14.01 -9.02
C ALA A 309 10.64 -15.52 -8.90
N GLY A 310 9.93 -15.95 -7.85
CA GLY A 310 9.53 -17.34 -7.64
C GLY A 310 8.20 -17.74 -8.29
N GLY A 311 7.54 -16.85 -9.03
CA GLY A 311 6.17 -17.04 -9.51
C GLY A 311 5.97 -16.86 -11.01
N ALA A 312 7.03 -16.77 -11.81
CA ALA A 312 6.94 -16.39 -13.21
C ALA A 312 5.98 -17.30 -14.02
N GLU A 313 6.00 -18.61 -13.79
CA GLU A 313 5.09 -19.53 -14.49
C GLU A 313 3.62 -19.30 -14.10
N THR A 314 3.37 -19.14 -12.81
CA THR A 314 2.03 -18.90 -12.24
C THR A 314 1.46 -17.57 -12.73
N LEU A 315 2.29 -16.52 -12.70
CA LEU A 315 1.93 -15.18 -13.16
C LEU A 315 1.62 -15.19 -14.68
N ARG A 316 2.39 -15.90 -15.50
CA ARG A 316 2.12 -16.04 -16.95
C ARG A 316 0.79 -16.73 -17.24
N ARG A 317 0.37 -17.69 -16.41
CA ARG A 317 -0.91 -18.41 -16.57
C ARG A 317 -2.12 -17.60 -16.10
N ALA A 318 -1.91 -16.54 -15.31
CA ALA A 318 -2.98 -15.70 -14.82
C ALA A 318 -3.68 -14.90 -15.95
N ARG A 319 -4.84 -14.34 -15.63
CA ARG A 319 -5.54 -13.33 -16.43
C ARG A 319 -5.36 -11.93 -15.87
N CYS A 320 -5.22 -11.82 -14.55
CA CYS A 320 -4.93 -10.59 -13.86
C CYS A 320 -3.98 -10.83 -12.69
N ILE A 321 -3.07 -9.88 -12.49
CA ILE A 321 -2.17 -9.81 -11.35
C ILE A 321 -2.38 -8.44 -10.71
N ALA A 322 -2.64 -8.39 -9.41
CA ALA A 322 -2.69 -7.17 -8.63
C ALA A 322 -1.58 -7.18 -7.58
N ALA A 323 -0.71 -6.17 -7.60
CA ALA A 323 0.41 -6.08 -6.70
C ALA A 323 0.42 -4.74 -5.97
N ALA A 324 0.56 -4.79 -4.65
CA ALA A 324 0.87 -3.65 -3.81
C ALA A 324 2.17 -2.97 -4.30
N SER A 325 2.17 -1.65 -4.30
CA SER A 325 3.31 -0.84 -4.75
C SER A 325 3.60 0.35 -3.82
N TYR A 326 3.47 0.10 -2.52
CA TYR A 326 3.60 1.11 -1.47
C TYR A 326 4.49 0.72 -0.28
N HIS A 327 5.05 -0.48 -0.28
CA HIS A 327 5.84 -1.00 0.84
C HIS A 327 7.26 -0.42 0.88
N LEU A 328 7.87 -0.29 -0.30
CA LEU A 328 9.22 0.23 -0.50
C LEU A 328 9.20 1.53 -1.32
N PRO A 329 10.20 2.42 -1.14
CA PRO A 329 10.26 3.70 -1.83
C PRO A 329 10.20 3.61 -3.37
N ASP A 330 10.84 2.59 -3.95
CA ASP A 330 10.99 2.38 -5.39
C ASP A 330 9.91 1.51 -6.02
N ASP A 331 8.94 1.02 -5.25
CA ASP A 331 7.89 0.10 -5.73
C ASP A 331 7.08 0.65 -6.92
N LEU A 332 6.85 1.98 -6.97
CA LEU A 332 6.14 2.61 -8.09
C LEU A 332 6.86 2.47 -9.44
N VAL A 333 8.14 2.10 -9.42
CA VAL A 333 8.97 1.80 -10.60
C VAL A 333 9.27 0.31 -10.69
N ALA A 334 9.71 -0.29 -9.58
CA ALA A 334 10.25 -1.65 -9.56
C ALA A 334 9.18 -2.71 -9.83
N VAL A 335 8.04 -2.64 -9.13
CA VAL A 335 6.95 -3.63 -9.22
C VAL A 335 6.41 -3.78 -10.65
N PRO A 336 5.96 -2.72 -11.36
CA PRO A 336 5.43 -2.88 -12.71
C PRO A 336 6.48 -3.41 -13.69
N ALA A 337 7.75 -2.98 -13.57
CA ALA A 337 8.84 -3.47 -14.41
C ALA A 337 9.15 -4.96 -14.18
N GLN A 338 9.13 -5.41 -12.92
CA GLN A 338 9.34 -6.82 -12.57
C GLN A 338 8.19 -7.70 -13.07
N LEU A 339 6.93 -7.25 -12.93
CA LEU A 339 5.77 -7.96 -13.45
C LEU A 339 5.84 -8.12 -14.97
N ARG A 340 6.15 -7.04 -15.71
CA ARG A 340 6.34 -7.06 -17.17
C ARG A 340 7.34 -8.12 -17.62
N ARG A 341 8.49 -8.20 -16.93
CA ARG A 341 9.52 -9.22 -17.20
C ARG A 341 9.03 -10.62 -16.87
N ALA A 342 8.38 -10.80 -15.72
CA ALA A 342 7.89 -12.10 -15.27
C ALA A 342 6.86 -12.69 -16.24
N VAL A 343 5.98 -11.84 -16.80
CA VAL A 343 4.98 -12.26 -17.80
C VAL A 343 5.50 -12.29 -19.24
N GLU A 344 6.77 -11.97 -19.45
CA GLU A 344 7.43 -11.92 -20.77
C GLU A 344 6.73 -10.98 -21.77
N ASP A 345 6.24 -9.82 -21.31
CA ASP A 345 5.55 -8.82 -22.12
C ASP A 345 6.09 -7.40 -21.86
N GLU A 346 7.34 -7.16 -22.28
CA GLU A 346 8.02 -5.88 -22.10
C GLU A 346 7.41 -4.74 -22.96
N THR A 347 6.73 -5.07 -24.06
CA THR A 347 6.13 -4.10 -24.98
C THR A 347 4.69 -3.74 -24.64
N GLY A 348 4.04 -4.52 -23.78
CA GLY A 348 2.64 -4.32 -23.39
C GLY A 348 1.63 -4.66 -24.48
N GLU A 349 1.98 -5.60 -25.35
CA GLU A 349 1.11 -6.06 -26.43
C GLU A 349 0.02 -7.01 -25.93
N THR A 350 0.32 -7.80 -24.89
CA THR A 350 -0.59 -8.85 -24.39
C THR A 350 -1.26 -8.43 -23.09
N TRP A 351 -0.57 -7.66 -22.27
CA TRP A 351 -0.97 -7.23 -20.95
C TRP A 351 -1.06 -5.70 -20.90
N ARG A 352 -2.14 -5.19 -20.32
CA ARG A 352 -2.31 -3.78 -20.00
C ARG A 352 -1.96 -3.53 -18.55
N LEU A 353 -1.26 -2.44 -18.31
CA LEU A 353 -0.92 -1.97 -16.98
C LEU A 353 -1.95 -0.93 -16.54
N ALA A 354 -2.60 -1.18 -15.43
CA ALA A 354 -3.51 -0.25 -14.78
C ALA A 354 -3.03 0.07 -13.36
N PHE A 355 -3.52 1.17 -12.81
CA PHE A 355 -3.14 1.64 -11.47
C PHE A 355 -4.35 2.19 -10.71
N GLY A 356 -4.37 1.96 -9.41
CA GLY A 356 -5.35 2.52 -8.49
C GLY A 356 -4.71 2.88 -7.15
N HIS A 357 -5.29 3.85 -6.46
CA HIS A 357 -4.93 4.24 -5.10
C HIS A 357 -6.18 4.38 -4.24
N TYR A 358 -6.14 3.92 -2.99
CA TYR A 358 -7.33 3.70 -2.16
C TYR A 358 -7.28 4.33 -0.76
N SER A 359 -6.23 5.07 -0.41
CA SER A 359 -6.09 5.67 0.92
C SER A 359 -5.83 7.17 0.88
N GLN A 360 -5.71 7.78 2.06
CA GLN A 360 -5.20 9.13 2.19
C GLN A 360 -3.77 9.14 2.78
N VAL A 361 -3.02 8.05 2.61
CA VAL A 361 -1.63 7.88 3.07
C VAL A 361 -0.76 7.36 1.92
N PHE A 362 0.51 7.04 2.17
CA PHE A 362 1.38 6.44 1.14
C PHE A 362 0.91 5.07 0.65
N ASP A 363 0.14 4.38 1.50
CA ASP A 363 -0.26 2.99 1.33
C ASP A 363 -1.47 2.82 0.42
N ASP A 364 -1.79 1.57 0.06
CA ASP A 364 -2.91 1.21 -0.81
C ASP A 364 -2.76 1.72 -2.26
N SER A 365 -1.54 1.80 -2.79
CA SER A 365 -1.29 1.92 -4.23
C SER A 365 -1.12 0.54 -4.85
N ILE A 366 -1.92 0.21 -5.86
CA ILE A 366 -1.94 -1.11 -6.49
C ILE A 366 -1.73 -0.98 -8.00
N PHE A 367 -0.79 -1.76 -8.55
CA PHE A 367 -0.75 -2.01 -9.99
C PHE A 367 -1.56 -3.25 -10.34
N TYR A 368 -2.29 -3.18 -11.45
CA TYR A 368 -2.97 -4.33 -12.04
C TYR A 368 -2.38 -4.57 -13.41
N LEU A 369 -1.82 -5.76 -13.61
CA LEU A 369 -1.46 -6.25 -14.93
C LEU A 369 -2.55 -7.22 -15.36
N HIS A 370 -3.28 -6.90 -16.44
CA HIS A 370 -4.34 -7.77 -16.93
C HIS A 370 -4.25 -8.00 -18.43
N ARG A 371 -4.70 -9.16 -18.90
CA ARG A 371 -4.70 -9.45 -20.34
C ARG A 371 -5.63 -8.48 -21.06
N ALA A 372 -5.16 -7.98 -22.21
CA ALA A 372 -6.06 -7.29 -23.13
C ALA A 372 -7.09 -8.31 -23.62
N GLU A 373 -8.39 -8.00 -23.52
CA GLU A 373 -9.38 -8.85 -24.18
C GLU A 373 -9.07 -8.87 -25.69
N PRO A 374 -9.19 -10.04 -26.35
CA PRO A 374 -9.15 -10.05 -27.80
C PRO A 374 -10.24 -9.09 -28.31
N ALA A 375 -9.87 -8.21 -29.24
CA ALA A 375 -10.88 -7.41 -29.94
C ALA A 375 -11.90 -8.40 -30.55
N ALA A 376 -13.14 -8.32 -30.06
CA ALA A 376 -14.24 -9.19 -30.48
C ALA A 376 -14.51 -9.11 -31.99
#